data_AF-A0A2I0NMC7-F1
#
_entry.id   AF-A0A2I0NMC7-F1
#
_cell.length_a   1.000
_cell.length_b   1.000
_cell.length_c   1.000
_cell.angle_alpha   90.00
_cell.angle_beta   90.00
_cell.angle_gamma   90.00
#
_symmetry.space_group_name_H-M   'P 1'
#
loop_
_entity.id
_entity.type
_entity.pdbx_description
1 polymer ?
#
loop_
_entity_poly.entity_id
_entity_poly.type
_entity_poly.pdbx_seq_one_letter_code
_entity_poly.pdbx_strand_id
1 'polypeptide(L)'
;SPIYMGKWLPESQVFIEKNQQYLRTIPVAYFAVGLTVADGGPDILRKAEASMDQVRMLVNPVEIGIFPGKLESSRLSFTDRAIVTMIRAKTGDFRDWEAIRSWVEAVRSKIAPA
;
A
#
# COMPACT_ATOMS: atom_id res chain seq x y z
N SER A 1 -0.09 3.68 1.78
CA SER A 1 -0.93 4.43 0.82
C SER A 1 -1.73 3.48 -0.06
N PRO A 2 -2.95 3.81 -0.51
CA PRO A 2 -3.65 2.97 -1.47
C PRO A 2 -2.98 3.01 -2.87
N ILE A 3 -3.21 1.96 -3.64
CA ILE A 3 -2.83 1.85 -5.05
C ILE A 3 -4.10 1.98 -5.89
N TYR A 4 -4.16 3.03 -6.71
CA TYR A 4 -5.23 3.23 -7.68
C TYR A 4 -4.68 3.16 -9.09
N MET A 5 -5.32 2.35 -9.93
CA MET A 5 -4.91 2.14 -11.33
C MET A 5 -3.42 1.84 -11.48
N GLY A 6 -2.87 1.02 -10.56
CA GLY A 6 -1.46 0.62 -10.54
C GLY A 6 -0.48 1.66 -10.00
N LYS A 7 -0.96 2.79 -9.46
CA LYS A 7 -0.10 3.85 -8.90
C LYS A 7 -0.36 4.04 -7.42
N TRP A 8 0.70 4.16 -6.63
CA TRP A 8 0.63 4.66 -5.26
C TRP A 8 0.15 6.12 -5.30
N LEU A 9 -0.63 6.56 -4.30
CA LEU A 9 -1.18 7.91 -4.34
C LEU A 9 -0.08 8.99 -4.45
N PRO A 10 -0.25 9.99 -5.33
CA PRO A 10 0.70 11.08 -5.52
C PRO A 10 1.08 11.80 -4.22
N GLU A 11 0.13 11.95 -3.29
CA GLU A 11 0.34 12.64 -2.02
C GLU A 11 1.41 11.96 -1.16
N SER A 12 1.52 10.62 -1.23
CA SER A 12 2.57 9.88 -0.52
C SER A 12 3.94 10.12 -1.14
N GLN A 13 4.00 10.25 -2.46
CA GLN A 13 5.23 10.62 -3.17
C GLN A 13 5.67 12.04 -2.82
N VAL A 14 4.76 13.02 -2.89
CA VAL A 14 5.02 14.41 -2.52
C VAL A 14 5.52 14.51 -1.07
N PHE A 15 4.92 13.76 -0.15
CA PHE A 15 5.36 13.72 1.24
C PHE A 15 6.80 13.24 1.37
N ILE A 16 7.16 12.16 0.68
CA ILE A 16 8.52 11.60 0.74
C ILE A 16 9.52 12.55 0.10
N GLU A 17 9.23 13.08 -1.09
CA GLU A 17 10.09 14.04 -1.80
C GLU A 17 10.40 15.27 -0.94
N LYS A 18 9.39 15.83 -0.28
CA LYS A 18 9.53 17.02 0.56
C LYS A 18 10.34 16.76 1.84
N ASN A 19 10.21 15.58 2.42
CA ASN A 19 10.77 15.26 3.75
C ASN A 19 11.97 14.29 3.69
N GLN A 20 12.45 13.92 2.49
CA GLN A 20 13.44 12.87 2.29
C GLN A 20 14.72 13.04 3.13
N GLN A 21 15.17 14.28 3.37
CA GLN A 21 16.37 14.55 4.15
C GLN A 21 16.23 14.02 5.58
N TYR A 22 15.11 14.31 6.24
CA TYR A 22 14.83 13.83 7.59
C TYR A 22 14.45 12.34 7.59
N LEU A 23 13.62 11.91 6.64
CA LEU A 23 13.19 10.51 6.56
C LEU A 23 14.36 9.53 6.36
N ARG A 24 15.48 9.97 5.77
CA ARG A 24 16.71 9.18 5.67
C ARG A 24 17.45 8.98 6.99
N THR A 25 17.15 9.77 8.03
CA THR A 25 17.83 9.70 9.33
C THR A 25 17.08 8.83 10.34
N ILE A 26 15.92 8.28 9.98
CA ILE A 26 15.10 7.45 10.86
C ILE A 26 14.67 6.16 10.13
N PRO A 27 14.33 5.09 10.87
CA PRO A 27 13.70 3.92 10.27
C PRO A 27 12.34 4.29 9.67
N VAL A 28 12.11 3.90 8.41
CA VAL A 28 10.85 4.15 7.69
C VAL A 28 10.31 2.83 7.17
N ALA A 29 9.02 2.55 7.38
CA ALA A 29 8.33 1.41 6.79
C ALA A 29 7.26 1.89 5.80
N TYR A 30 7.11 1.19 4.69
CA TYR A 30 6.05 1.46 3.72
C TYR A 30 4.97 0.40 3.80
N PHE A 31 3.73 0.82 3.55
CA PHE A 31 2.68 -0.13 3.22
C PHE A 31 1.84 0.38 2.04
N ALA A 32 1.39 -0.56 1.22
CA ALA A 32 0.48 -0.30 0.12
C ALA A 32 -0.79 -1.13 0.28
N VAL A 33 -1.94 -0.55 -0.10
CA VAL A 33 -3.23 -1.26 -0.09
C VAL A 33 -3.83 -1.21 -1.48
N GLY A 34 -4.11 -2.36 -2.09
CA GLY A 34 -4.65 -2.43 -3.44
C GLY A 34 -5.83 -3.37 -3.53
N LEU A 35 -6.87 -2.98 -4.26
CA LEU A 35 -8.07 -3.79 -4.43
C LEU A 35 -7.77 -5.11 -5.15
N THR A 36 -6.91 -5.06 -6.18
CA THR A 36 -6.51 -6.24 -6.96
C THR A 36 -5.52 -7.14 -6.23
N VAL A 37 -4.91 -6.68 -5.13
CA VAL A 37 -3.96 -7.49 -4.34
C VAL A 37 -4.65 -8.72 -3.76
N ALA A 38 -5.98 -8.67 -3.56
CA ALA A 38 -6.78 -9.79 -3.09
C ALA A 38 -6.74 -11.01 -4.03
N ASP A 39 -6.42 -10.83 -5.32
CA ASP A 39 -6.30 -11.94 -6.27
C ASP A 39 -4.94 -12.67 -6.16
N GLY A 40 -3.98 -12.15 -5.38
CA GLY A 40 -2.76 -12.85 -4.96
C GLY A 40 -1.75 -13.23 -6.07
N GLY A 41 -1.99 -12.83 -7.32
CA GLY A 41 -1.14 -13.19 -8.45
C GLY A 41 0.28 -12.57 -8.37
N PRO A 42 1.36 -13.30 -8.70
CA PRO A 42 2.73 -12.78 -8.66
C PRO A 42 2.93 -11.47 -9.44
N ASP A 43 2.28 -11.34 -10.61
CA ASP A 43 2.32 -10.11 -11.41
C ASP A 43 1.64 -8.91 -10.74
N ILE A 44 0.60 -9.15 -9.95
CA ILE A 44 -0.11 -8.10 -9.23
C ILE A 44 0.76 -7.58 -8.10
N LEU A 45 1.37 -8.50 -7.33
CA LEU A 45 2.30 -8.15 -6.26
C LEU A 45 3.51 -7.39 -6.81
N ARG A 46 4.12 -7.88 -7.89
CA ARG A 46 5.23 -7.19 -8.56
C ARG A 46 4.86 -5.78 -9.03
N LYS A 47 3.66 -5.58 -9.60
CA LYS A 47 3.18 -4.24 -9.99
C LYS A 47 2.93 -3.35 -8.78
N ALA A 48 2.42 -3.90 -7.69
CA ALA A 48 2.21 -3.17 -6.45
C ALA A 48 3.54 -2.72 -5.82
N GLU A 49 4.56 -3.57 -5.82
CA GLU A 49 5.92 -3.21 -5.42
C GLU A 49 6.48 -2.11 -6.31
N ALA A 50 6.39 -2.28 -7.64
CA ALA A 50 6.91 -1.32 -8.60
C ALA A 50 6.26 0.07 -8.50
N SER A 51 5.02 0.14 -7.99
CA SER A 51 4.33 1.41 -7.76
C SER A 51 5.04 2.34 -6.78
N MET A 52 5.99 1.81 -5.99
CA MET A 52 6.78 2.55 -5.01
C MET A 52 8.24 2.77 -5.44
N ASP A 53 8.67 2.32 -6.63
CA ASP A 53 10.09 2.35 -7.02
C ASP A 53 10.70 3.75 -6.99
N GLN A 54 9.96 4.77 -7.45
CA GLN A 54 10.43 6.15 -7.43
C GLN A 54 10.74 6.64 -6.01
N VAL A 55 9.85 6.36 -5.05
CA VAL A 55 10.03 6.81 -3.67
C VAL A 55 11.06 5.98 -2.90
N ARG A 56 11.23 4.70 -3.26
CA ARG A 56 12.28 3.82 -2.70
C ARG A 56 13.69 4.31 -3.03
N MET A 57 13.88 4.96 -4.18
CA MET A 57 15.15 5.62 -4.51
C MET A 57 15.41 6.86 -3.64
N LEU A 58 14.35 7.50 -3.14
CA LEU A 58 14.47 8.69 -2.28
C LEU A 58 14.69 8.31 -0.82
N VAL A 59 13.92 7.34 -0.31
CA VAL A 59 14.01 6.85 1.06
C VAL A 59 13.85 5.33 1.02
N ASN A 60 14.87 4.59 1.44
CA ASN A 60 14.81 3.13 1.46
C ASN A 60 14.09 2.66 2.73
N PRO A 61 12.93 1.97 2.63
CA PRO A 61 12.22 1.49 3.80
C PRO A 61 12.90 0.27 4.41
N VAL A 62 12.78 0.11 5.73
CA VAL A 62 13.25 -1.08 6.47
C VAL A 62 12.34 -2.29 6.24
N GLU A 63 11.09 -2.04 5.83
CA GLU A 63 10.08 -3.06 5.56
C GLU A 63 8.99 -2.51 4.63
N ILE A 64 8.43 -3.38 3.77
CA ILE A 64 7.32 -3.06 2.87
C ILE A 64 6.19 -4.06 3.07
N GLY A 65 4.98 -3.55 3.35
CA GLY A 65 3.77 -4.36 3.43
C GLY A 65 2.86 -4.11 2.23
N ILE A 66 2.38 -5.14 1.55
CA ILE A 66 1.40 -5.00 0.45
C ILE A 66 0.19 -5.82 0.83
N PHE A 67 -0.95 -5.14 0.99
CA PHE A 67 -2.13 -5.75 1.56
C PHE A 67 -3.35 -5.58 0.65
N PRO A 68 -4.23 -6.59 0.61
CA PRO A 68 -5.59 -6.38 0.15
C PRO A 68 -6.36 -5.48 1.13
N GLY A 69 -7.30 -4.72 0.58
CA GLY A 69 -8.15 -3.80 1.34
C GLY A 69 -9.55 -4.35 1.64
N LYS A 70 -10.42 -3.44 2.06
CA LYS A 70 -11.86 -3.68 2.18
C LYS A 70 -12.60 -2.76 1.21
N LEU A 71 -13.55 -3.32 0.46
CA LEU A 71 -14.41 -2.58 -0.44
C LEU A 71 -15.88 -2.81 -0.08
N GLU A 72 -16.53 -1.78 0.47
CA GLU A 72 -17.96 -1.79 0.78
C GLU A 72 -18.72 -0.93 -0.23
N SER A 73 -19.53 -1.55 -1.08
CA SER A 73 -20.31 -0.83 -2.11
C SER A 73 -21.24 0.23 -1.53
N SER A 74 -21.82 -0.02 -0.35
CA SER A 74 -22.70 0.89 0.37
C SER A 74 -22.05 2.24 0.71
N ARG A 75 -20.72 2.28 0.85
CA ARG A 75 -19.95 3.48 1.21
C ARG A 75 -19.39 4.25 0.02
N LEU A 76 -19.56 3.71 -1.20
CA LEU A 76 -19.04 4.32 -2.41
C LEU A 76 -19.99 5.40 -2.94
N SER A 77 -19.40 6.50 -3.42
CA SER A 77 -20.12 7.47 -4.25
C SER A 77 -20.62 6.81 -5.54
N PHE A 78 -21.59 7.44 -6.22
CA PHE A 78 -22.08 6.93 -7.51
C PHE A 78 -20.95 6.78 -8.55
N THR A 79 -20.01 7.71 -8.57
CA THR A 79 -18.84 7.66 -9.47
C THR A 79 -17.90 6.52 -9.11
N ASP A 80 -17.61 6.29 -7.82
CA ASP A 80 -16.73 5.18 -7.41
C ASP A 80 -17.38 3.81 -7.69
N ARG A 81 -18.70 3.70 -7.53
CA ARG A 81 -19.45 2.49 -7.91
C ARG A 81 -19.31 2.17 -9.39
N ALA A 82 -19.37 3.19 -10.26
CA ALA A 82 -19.18 3.00 -11.70
C ALA A 82 -17.77 2.49 -12.02
N ILE A 83 -16.73 3.04 -11.38
CA ILE A 83 -15.34 2.59 -11.54
C ILE A 83 -15.20 1.14 -11.07
N VAL A 84 -15.68 0.81 -9.86
CA VAL A 84 -15.65 -0.55 -9.30
C VAL A 84 -16.33 -1.57 -10.21
N THR A 85 -17.46 -1.19 -10.81
CA THR A 85 -18.19 -2.02 -11.76
C THR A 85 -17.41 -2.21 -13.07
N MET A 86 -16.82 -1.14 -13.61
CA MET A 86 -16.02 -1.17 -14.84
C MET A 86 -14.82 -2.13 -14.70
N ILE A 87 -14.11 -2.07 -13.57
CA ILE A 87 -12.97 -2.95 -13.30
C ILE A 87 -13.39 -4.33 -12.76
N ARG A 88 -14.70 -4.61 -12.66
CA ARG A 88 -15.29 -5.84 -12.14
C ARG A 88 -14.73 -6.25 -10.78
N ALA A 89 -14.46 -5.28 -9.93
CA ALA A 89 -13.85 -5.57 -8.64
C ALA A 89 -14.84 -6.28 -7.71
N LYS A 90 -14.33 -7.27 -6.97
CA LYS A 90 -15.09 -7.94 -5.92
C LYS A 90 -15.25 -6.98 -4.74
N THR A 91 -16.47 -6.94 -4.21
CA THR A 91 -16.76 -6.23 -2.94
C THR A 91 -16.65 -7.20 -1.79
N GLY A 92 -16.15 -6.75 -0.64
CA GLY A 92 -15.85 -7.60 0.48
C GLY A 92 -14.73 -7.06 1.35
N ASP A 93 -14.47 -7.79 2.44
CA ASP A 93 -13.30 -7.58 3.29
C ASP A 93 -12.26 -8.64 2.95
N PHE A 94 -11.16 -8.23 2.33
CA PHE A 94 -10.09 -9.12 1.92
C PHE A 94 -8.86 -9.01 2.82
N ARG A 95 -8.93 -8.20 3.88
CA ARG A 95 -7.80 -7.98 4.78
C ARG A 95 -7.42 -9.28 5.47
N ASP A 96 -6.17 -9.68 5.27
CA ASP A 96 -5.55 -10.74 6.06
C ASP A 96 -4.96 -10.13 7.34
N TRP A 97 -5.69 -10.26 8.44
CA TRP A 97 -5.27 -9.73 9.73
C TRP A 97 -4.03 -10.43 10.30
N GLU A 98 -3.78 -11.68 9.95
CA GLU A 98 -2.59 -12.40 10.38
C GLU A 98 -1.36 -11.90 9.64
N ALA A 99 -1.45 -11.71 8.32
CA ALA A 99 -0.39 -11.10 7.52
C ALA A 99 -0.08 -9.67 7.98
N ILE A 100 -1.11 -8.86 8.26
CA ILE A 100 -0.94 -7.50 8.79
C ILE A 100 -0.22 -7.53 10.14
N ARG A 101 -0.64 -8.39 11.08
CA ARG A 101 0.03 -8.52 12.38
C ARG A 101 1.49 -8.95 12.25
N SER A 102 1.75 -9.93 11.38
CA SER A 102 3.11 -10.43 11.15
C SER A 102 4.03 -9.33 10.60
N TRP A 103 3.54 -8.54 9.66
CA TRP A 103 4.27 -7.38 9.15
C TRP A 103 4.50 -6.32 10.23
N VAL A 104 3.49 -6.03 11.06
CA VAL A 104 3.65 -5.07 12.18
C VAL A 104 4.73 -5.53 13.17
N GLU A 105 4.79 -6.82 13.52
CA GLU A 105 5.86 -7.32 14.40
C GLU A 105 7.25 -7.22 13.74
N ALA A 106 7.34 -7.52 12.44
CA ALA A 106 8.58 -7.33 11.68
C ALA A 106 9.01 -5.85 11.67
N VAL A 107 8.08 -4.92 11.42
CA VAL A 107 8.33 -3.48 11.49
C VAL A 107 8.78 -3.09 12.90
N ARG A 108 8.07 -3.53 13.93
CA ARG A 108 8.37 -3.21 15.34
C ARG A 108 9.81 -3.56 15.71
N SER A 109 10.29 -4.74 15.33
CA SER A 109 11.68 -5.14 15.57
C SER A 109 12.73 -4.27 14.86
N LYS A 110 12.34 -3.55 13.81
CA LYS A 110 13.23 -2.72 12.96
C LYS A 110 13.14 -1.23 13.29
N ILE A 111 12.10 -0.77 13.98
CA ILE A 111 11.89 0.65 14.33
C ILE A 111 11.98 0.93 15.83
N ALA A 112 11.89 -0.09 16.68
CA ALA A 112 12.07 0.09 18.12
C ALA A 112 13.53 0.53 18.40
N PRO A 113 13.74 1.55 19.25
CA PRO A 113 15.07 1.81 19.80
C PRO A 113 15.59 0.55 20.51
N ALA A 114 16.89 0.30 20.39
CA ALA A 114 17.58 -0.71 21.19
C ALA A 114 17.47 -0.41 22.69
#